data_AF-A0A9P5J4X3-F1
#
_entry.id   AF-A0A9P5J4X3-F1
#
_cell.length_a   1.000
_cell.length_b   1.000
_cell.length_c   1.000
_cell.angle_alpha   90.00
_cell.angle_beta   90.00
_cell.angle_gamma   90.00
#
_symmetry.space_group_name_H-M   'P 1'
#
loop_
_entity.id
_entity.type
_entity.pdbx_description
1 polymer ?
#
loop_
_entity_poly.entity_id
_entity_poly.type
_entity_poly.pdbx_seq_one_letter_code
_entity_poly.pdbx_strand_id
1 'polypeptide(L)'
;MIERALFLRNPIGHLTYESNDLSDLNKAEWDALMIIQDILAIPSKFQQLLSGQRMPILADYIPAFQGVLDELKELLEDPQFIPAYDAIQAGIQKAEDYASHAHFTKVPACTLATCQYFSTLLSIHIMILTNG
;
A
#
# COMPACT_ATOMS: atom_id res chain seq x y z
N MET A 1 -7.99 8.44 -8.95
CA MET A 1 -9.39 8.63 -9.40
C MET A 1 -10.36 8.76 -8.22
N ILE A 2 -10.29 7.88 -7.21
CA ILE A 2 -11.11 7.96 -6.00
C ILE A 2 -10.87 9.26 -5.21
N GLU A 3 -9.60 9.64 -5.00
CA GLU A 3 -9.24 10.92 -4.37
C GLU A 3 -9.89 12.14 -5.06
N ARG A 4 -9.96 12.11 -6.40
CA ARG A 4 -10.60 13.17 -7.18
C ARG A 4 -12.13 13.12 -7.05
N ALA A 5 -12.72 11.94 -6.94
CA ALA A 5 -14.16 11.79 -6.65
C ALA A 5 -14.51 12.33 -5.25
N LEU A 6 -13.69 12.04 -4.24
CA LEU A 6 -13.86 12.56 -2.88
C LEU A 6 -13.66 14.09 -2.81
N PHE A 7 -12.66 14.63 -3.51
CA PHE A 7 -12.44 16.07 -3.63
C PHE A 7 -13.62 16.79 -4.28
N LEU A 8 -14.22 16.18 -5.30
CA LEU A 8 -15.34 16.75 -6.04
C LEU A 8 -16.71 16.52 -5.36
N ARG A 9 -16.79 15.75 -4.27
CA ARG A 9 -18.05 15.50 -3.53
C ARG A 9 -18.80 16.77 -3.19
N ASN A 10 -18.12 17.74 -2.57
CA ASN A 10 -18.74 19.00 -2.15
C ASN A 10 -19.16 19.86 -3.36
N PRO A 11 -18.29 20.13 -4.35
CA PRO A 11 -18.68 20.83 -5.58
C PRO A 11 -19.85 20.17 -6.33
N ILE A 12 -19.84 18.85 -6.47
CA ILE A 12 -20.89 18.10 -7.18
C ILE A 12 -22.22 18.23 -6.44
N GLY A 13 -22.24 18.09 -5.11
CA GLY A 13 -23.45 18.27 -4.30
C GLY A 13 -24.06 19.67 -4.42
N HIS A 14 -23.24 20.71 -4.62
CA HIS A 14 -23.73 22.07 -4.88
C HIS A 14 -24.28 22.26 -6.30
N LEU A 15 -23.72 21.57 -7.30
CA LEU A 15 -24.12 21.69 -8.70
C LEU A 15 -25.31 20.80 -9.08
N THR A 16 -25.52 19.70 -8.36
CA THR A 16 -26.60 18.71 -8.62
C THR A 16 -27.96 19.11 -8.08
N TYR A 17 -28.08 20.21 -7.33
CA TYR A 17 -29.38 20.71 -6.89
C TYR A 17 -30.33 21.01 -8.08
N GLU A 18 -29.79 21.20 -9.29
CA GLU A 18 -30.57 21.44 -10.52
C GLU A 18 -30.68 20.23 -11.47
N SER A 19 -29.87 19.17 -11.29
CA SER A 19 -29.89 17.97 -12.14
C SER A 19 -29.63 16.72 -11.31
N ASN A 20 -30.65 15.88 -11.17
CA ASN A 20 -30.70 14.69 -10.31
C ASN A 20 -29.81 13.51 -10.77
N ASP A 21 -28.87 13.73 -11.69
CA ASP A 21 -28.13 12.67 -12.41
C ASP A 21 -26.71 12.39 -11.87
N LEU A 22 -26.19 13.17 -10.91
CA LEU A 22 -24.81 12.98 -10.37
C LEU A 22 -24.76 12.82 -8.84
N SER A 23 -25.91 12.75 -8.17
CA SER A 23 -26.04 12.65 -6.70
C SER A 23 -26.40 11.23 -6.22
N ASP A 24 -26.01 10.19 -6.96
CA ASP A 24 -26.53 8.84 -6.72
C ASP A 24 -25.83 8.06 -5.60
N LEU A 25 -24.71 8.58 -5.06
CA LEU A 25 -24.03 7.93 -3.95
C LEU A 25 -24.65 8.38 -2.61
N ASN A 26 -25.23 7.42 -1.90
CA ASN A 26 -25.71 7.60 -0.55
C ASN A 26 -24.54 7.70 0.45
N LYS A 27 -24.85 8.04 1.70
CA LYS A 27 -23.83 8.22 2.75
C LYS A 27 -22.94 6.97 2.93
N ALA A 28 -23.53 5.77 2.93
CA ALA A 28 -22.77 4.54 3.12
C ALA A 28 -21.82 4.25 1.95
N GLU A 29 -22.19 4.63 0.72
CA GLU A 29 -21.32 4.49 -0.44
C GLU A 29 -20.16 5.50 -0.43
N TRP A 30 -20.40 6.72 0.05
CA TRP A 30 -19.32 7.68 0.31
C TRP A 30 -18.36 7.20 1.39
N ASP A 31 -18.90 6.64 2.48
CA ASP A 31 -18.10 6.08 3.57
C ASP A 31 -17.27 4.87 3.06
N ALA A 32 -17.85 4.03 2.19
CA ALA A 32 -17.13 2.94 1.54
C ALA A 32 -16.00 3.44 0.61
N LEU A 33 -16.20 4.54 -0.13
CA LEU A 33 -15.15 5.13 -0.95
C LEU A 33 -13.97 5.65 -0.13
N MET A 34 -14.22 6.17 1.08
CA MET A 34 -13.15 6.54 2.00
C MET A 34 -12.36 5.32 2.47
N ILE A 35 -13.05 4.25 2.87
CA ILE A 35 -12.40 2.98 3.26
C ILE A 35 -11.54 2.43 2.10
N ILE A 36 -12.07 2.45 0.87
CA ILE A 36 -11.31 2.01 -0.32
C ILE A 36 -10.11 2.93 -0.59
N GLN A 37 -10.25 4.24 -0.38
CA GLN A 37 -9.12 5.17 -0.52
C GLN A 37 -7.99 4.80 0.45
N ASP A 38 -8.31 4.52 1.70
CA ASP A 38 -7.33 4.18 2.73
C ASP A 38 -6.63 2.86 2.42
N ILE A 39 -7.37 1.83 2.00
CA ILE A 39 -6.81 0.55 1.57
C ILE A 39 -5.86 0.74 0.38
N LEU A 40 -6.25 1.52 -0.63
CA LEU A 40 -5.43 1.75 -1.83
C LEU A 40 -4.26 2.70 -1.58
N ALA A 41 -4.29 3.50 -0.52
CA ALA A 41 -3.17 4.37 -0.15
C ALA A 41 -1.93 3.55 0.24
N ILE A 42 -2.11 2.36 0.83
CA ILE A 42 -1.01 1.45 1.19
C ILE A 42 -0.16 1.12 -0.05
N PRO A 43 -0.65 0.35 -1.05
CA PRO A 43 0.17 0.00 -2.21
C PRO A 43 0.62 1.23 -3.02
N SER A 44 -0.15 2.33 -3.00
CA SER A 44 0.24 3.59 -3.66
C SER A 44 1.52 4.18 -3.08
N LYS A 45 1.69 4.20 -1.75
CA LYS A 45 2.91 4.70 -1.09
C LYS A 45 4.14 3.89 -1.53
N PHE A 46 4.03 2.57 -1.55
CA PHE A 46 5.14 1.71 -1.97
C PHE A 46 5.43 1.83 -3.46
N GLN A 47 4.41 1.97 -4.31
CA GLN A 47 4.60 2.24 -5.73
C GLN A 47 5.35 3.57 -5.93
N GLN A 48 5.00 4.62 -5.17
CA GLN A 48 5.68 5.91 -5.24
C GLN A 48 7.14 5.79 -4.76
N LEU A 49 7.40 5.07 -3.67
CA LEU A 49 8.74 4.82 -3.16
C LEU A 49 9.63 4.14 -4.21
N LEU A 50 9.14 3.06 -4.81
CA LEU A 50 9.88 2.29 -5.82
C LEU A 50 10.04 3.05 -7.14
N SER A 51 9.04 3.85 -7.53
CA SER A 51 9.11 4.66 -8.76
C SER A 51 10.09 5.83 -8.65
N GLY A 52 10.36 6.30 -7.41
CA GLY A 52 11.36 7.34 -7.15
C GLY A 52 12.80 6.84 -7.27
N GLN A 53 13.01 5.52 -7.25
CA GLN A 53 14.32 4.92 -7.43
C GLN A 53 14.66 4.83 -8.92
N ARG A 54 15.81 5.39 -9.32
CA ARG A 54 16.31 5.33 -10.70
C ARG A 54 16.50 3.90 -11.20
N MET A 55 16.73 2.96 -10.27
CA MET A 55 16.82 1.53 -10.53
C MET A 55 16.37 0.79 -9.25
N PRO A 56 15.14 0.26 -9.18
CA PRO A 56 14.70 -0.48 -8.02
C PRO A 56 15.53 -1.77 -7.90
N ILE A 57 16.24 -1.91 -6.79
CA ILE A 57 17.00 -3.13 -6.48
C ILE A 57 16.16 -4.07 -5.62
N LEU A 58 16.39 -5.39 -5.76
CA LEU A 58 15.63 -6.38 -4.99
C LEU A 58 15.71 -6.16 -3.47
N ALA A 59 16.83 -5.60 -2.98
CA ALA A 59 17.02 -5.26 -1.57
C ALA A 59 15.99 -4.26 -1.04
N ASP A 60 15.48 -3.36 -1.89
CA ASP A 60 14.46 -2.37 -1.52
C ASP A 60 13.05 -2.86 -1.87
N TYR A 61 12.93 -3.60 -2.98
CA TYR A 61 11.66 -4.13 -3.46
C TYR A 61 11.04 -5.15 -2.49
N ILE A 62 11.83 -6.09 -1.97
CA ILE A 62 11.32 -7.17 -1.12
C ILE A 62 10.79 -6.63 0.22
N PRO A 63 11.54 -5.80 0.97
CA PRO A 63 11.02 -5.22 2.22
C PRO A 63 9.82 -4.31 1.98
N ALA A 64 9.82 -3.52 0.89
CA ALA A 64 8.66 -2.72 0.50
C ALA A 64 7.42 -3.59 0.26
N PHE A 65 7.59 -4.71 -0.46
CA PHE A 65 6.51 -5.66 -0.71
C PHE A 65 6.00 -6.32 0.57
N GLN A 66 6.88 -6.68 1.50
CA GLN A 66 6.50 -7.21 2.81
C GLN A 66 5.73 -6.17 3.64
N GLY A 67 6.17 -4.90 3.63
CA GLY A 67 5.46 -3.81 4.30
C GLY A 67 4.02 -3.63 3.81
N VAL A 68 3.76 -3.79 2.50
CA VAL A 68 2.38 -3.79 1.96
C VAL A 68 1.54 -4.90 2.58
N LEU A 69 2.09 -6.11 2.66
CA LEU A 69 1.38 -7.27 3.21
C LEU A 69 1.09 -7.10 4.70
N ASP A 70 2.06 -6.58 5.45
CA ASP A 70 1.93 -6.36 6.89
C ASP A 70 0.89 -5.27 7.17
N GLU A 71 0.95 -4.12 6.48
CA GLU A 71 -0.05 -3.05 6.62
C GLU A 71 -1.46 -3.53 6.25
N LEU A 72 -1.61 -4.33 5.17
CA LEU A 72 -2.92 -4.89 4.80
C LEU A 72 -3.44 -5.89 5.84
N LYS A 73 -2.56 -6.65 6.49
CA LYS A 73 -2.93 -7.59 7.58
C LYS A 73 -3.36 -6.83 8.83
N GLU A 74 -2.69 -5.73 9.16
CA GLU A 74 -3.10 -4.83 10.24
C GLU A 74 -4.50 -4.25 9.99
N LEU A 75 -4.86 -3.92 8.74
CA LEU A 75 -6.22 -3.47 8.42
C LEU A 75 -7.30 -4.51 8.74
N LEU A 76 -6.99 -5.82 8.69
CA LEU A 76 -7.96 -6.86 9.05
C LEU A 76 -8.25 -6.91 10.56
N GLU A 77 -7.35 -6.38 11.39
CA GLU A 77 -7.52 -6.33 12.85
C GLU A 77 -8.39 -5.15 13.29
N ASP A 78 -8.57 -4.14 12.41
CA ASP A 78 -9.31 -2.93 12.72
C ASP A 78 -10.80 -3.06 12.33
N PRO A 79 -11.73 -2.90 13.30
CA PRO A 79 -13.17 -2.99 13.06
C PRO A 79 -13.71 -2.05 11.98
N GLN A 80 -13.04 -0.93 11.69
CA GLN A 80 -13.50 0.01 10.67
C GLN A 80 -13.45 -0.57 9.25
N PHE A 81 -12.62 -1.60 9.03
CA PHE A 81 -12.43 -2.25 7.74
C PHE A 81 -13.24 -3.53 7.56
N ILE A 82 -14.06 -3.93 8.54
CA ILE A 82 -14.99 -5.07 8.40
C ILE A 82 -15.80 -5.02 7.09
N PRO A 83 -16.35 -3.87 6.64
CA PRO A 83 -17.09 -3.81 5.38
C PRO A 83 -16.26 -4.15 4.14
N ALA A 84 -14.93 -4.05 4.23
CA ALA A 84 -13.99 -4.30 3.14
C ALA A 84 -13.16 -5.58 3.35
N TYR A 85 -13.49 -6.41 4.34
CA TYR A 85 -12.74 -7.61 4.71
C TYR A 85 -12.41 -8.50 3.51
N ASP A 86 -13.43 -8.85 2.72
CA ASP A 86 -13.26 -9.73 1.53
C ASP A 86 -12.31 -9.11 0.50
N ALA A 87 -12.38 -7.79 0.31
CA ALA A 87 -11.52 -7.08 -0.63
C ALA A 87 -10.06 -7.02 -0.15
N ILE A 88 -9.85 -6.78 1.16
CA ILE A 88 -8.51 -6.78 1.77
C ILE A 88 -7.92 -8.19 1.70
N GLN A 89 -8.70 -9.22 2.05
CA GLN A 89 -8.25 -10.61 1.98
C GLN A 89 -7.89 -11.02 0.54
N ALA A 90 -8.71 -10.64 -0.46
CA ALA A 90 -8.40 -10.88 -1.86
C ALA A 90 -7.11 -10.15 -2.31
N GLY A 91 -6.88 -8.94 -1.79
CA GLY A 91 -5.64 -8.18 -2.02
C GLY A 91 -4.41 -8.88 -1.45
N ILE A 92 -4.49 -9.35 -0.21
CA ILE A 92 -3.43 -10.12 0.46
C ILE A 92 -3.14 -11.40 -0.31
N GLN A 93 -4.17 -12.19 -0.66
CA GLN A 93 -4.00 -13.44 -1.39
C GLN A 93 -3.29 -13.20 -2.73
N LYS A 94 -3.70 -12.17 -3.48
CA LYS A 94 -3.07 -11.83 -4.76
C LYS A 94 -1.60 -11.42 -4.60
N ALA A 95 -1.26 -10.71 -3.53
CA ALA A 95 0.12 -10.37 -3.22
C ALA A 95 0.93 -11.62 -2.84
N GLU A 96 0.40 -12.50 -1.99
CA GLU A 96 1.08 -13.75 -1.63
C GLU A 96 1.27 -14.69 -2.84
N ASP A 97 0.30 -14.74 -3.74
CA ASP A 97 0.42 -15.45 -5.02
C ASP A 97 1.57 -14.85 -5.84
N TYR A 98 1.64 -13.52 -5.95
CA TYR A 98 2.73 -12.86 -6.68
C TYR A 98 4.10 -13.18 -6.07
N ALA A 99 4.23 -13.15 -4.75
CA ALA A 99 5.47 -13.50 -4.05
C ALA A 99 5.89 -14.97 -4.30
N SER A 100 4.91 -15.87 -4.33
CA SER A 100 5.12 -17.30 -4.57
C SER A 100 5.58 -17.57 -6.00
N HIS A 101 4.97 -16.88 -6.98
CA HIS A 101 5.36 -16.94 -8.40
C HIS A 101 6.71 -16.29 -8.66
N ALA A 102 7.01 -15.17 -8.00
CA ALA A 102 8.29 -14.47 -8.12
C ALA A 102 9.47 -15.19 -7.44
N HIS A 103 9.21 -16.32 -6.76
CA HIS A 103 10.23 -17.15 -6.14
C HIS A 103 11.14 -16.39 -5.15
N PHE A 104 10.62 -15.38 -4.44
CA PHE A 104 11.43 -14.59 -3.48
C PHE A 104 12.14 -15.46 -2.43
N THR A 105 11.59 -16.63 -2.11
CA THR A 105 12.15 -17.60 -1.17
C THR A 105 13.11 -18.61 -1.79
N LYS A 106 13.12 -18.79 -3.12
CA LYS A 106 13.93 -19.80 -3.83
C LYS A 106 15.12 -19.22 -4.59
N VAL A 107 15.15 -17.92 -4.84
CA VAL A 107 16.25 -17.29 -5.59
C VAL A 107 17.31 -16.77 -4.60
N PRO A 108 18.55 -17.32 -4.60
CA PRO A 108 19.61 -16.89 -3.70
C PRO A 108 19.91 -15.39 -3.78
N ALA A 109 19.68 -14.77 -4.93
CA ALA A 109 19.85 -13.33 -5.13
C ALA A 109 18.92 -12.48 -4.24
N CYS A 110 17.72 -12.96 -3.92
CA CYS A 110 16.79 -12.27 -3.02
C CYS A 110 17.32 -12.28 -1.58
N THR A 111 17.75 -13.46 -1.10
CA THR A 111 18.35 -13.64 0.23
C THR A 111 19.66 -12.88 0.37
N LEU A 112 20.51 -12.90 -0.67
CA LEU A 112 21.78 -12.18 -0.66
C LEU A 112 21.57 -10.67 -0.67
N ALA A 113 20.60 -10.16 -1.44
CA ALA A 113 20.29 -8.73 -1.50
C ALA A 113 19.80 -8.20 -0.14
N THR A 114 18.92 -8.94 0.55
CA THR A 114 18.44 -8.55 1.88
C THR A 114 19.54 -8.65 2.96
N CYS A 115 20.39 -9.68 2.92
CA CYS A 115 21.52 -9.80 3.84
C CYS A 115 22.59 -8.70 3.65
N GLN A 116 22.92 -8.34 2.40
CA GLN A 116 23.90 -7.30 2.10
C GLN A 116 23.44 -5.93 2.63
N TYR A 117 22.15 -5.61 2.45
CA TYR A 117 21.56 -4.37 2.95
C TYR A 117 21.66 -4.25 4.48
N PHE A 118 21.32 -5.32 5.20
CA PHE A 118 21.45 -5.36 6.66
C PHE A 118 22.90 -5.18 7.12
N SER A 119 23.86 -5.81 6.44
CA SER A 119 25.30 -5.64 6.73
C SER A 119 25.77 -4.20 6.52
N THR A 120 25.30 -3.52 5.46
CA THR A 120 25.66 -2.12 5.19
C THR A 120 25.06 -1.17 6.21
N LEU A 121 23.79 -1.35 6.60
CA LEU A 121 23.14 -0.53 7.62
C LEU A 121 23.77 -0.72 9.00
N LEU A 122 24.09 -1.96 9.37
CA LEU A 122 24.77 -2.27 10.64
C LEU A 122 26.16 -1.63 10.68
N SER A 123 26.89 -1.66 9.56
CA SER A 123 28.22 -1.04 9.46
C SER A 123 28.15 0.48 9.57
N ILE A 124 27.16 1.12 8.94
CA ILE A 124 26.92 2.58 9.07
C ILE A 124 26.56 2.93 10.52
N HIS A 125 25.70 2.15 11.17
CA HIS A 125 25.27 2.41 12.55
C HIS A 125 26.42 2.24 13.55
N ILE A 126 27.24 1.19 13.42
CA ILE A 126 28.46 1.00 14.23
C ILE A 126 29.46 2.14 13.99
N MET A 127 29.62 2.59 12.74
CA MET A 127 30.52 3.69 12.40
C MET A 127 30.06 5.04 12.99
N ILE A 128 28.75 5.27 13.09
CA ILE A 128 28.19 6.46 13.77
C ILE A 128 28.40 6.38 15.28
N LEU A 129 28.21 5.20 15.90
CA LEU A 129 28.37 4.99 17.34
C LEU A 129 29.84 5.00 17.83
N THR A 130 30.79 4.73 16.95
CA THR A 130 32.24 4.69 17.28
C THR A 130 32.96 6.00 17.03
N ASN A 131 32.34 6.94 16.30
CA ASN A 131 32.88 8.27 16.02
C ASN A 131 32.16 9.39 16.83
N GLY A 132 31.34 9.03 17.81
CA GLY A 132 30.62 9.94 18.71
C GLY A 132 31.23 10.03 20.10
#